data_AF-A0A5K7WZK5-F1
#
_entry.id   AF-A0A5K7WZK5-F1
#
_cell.length_a   1.000
_cell.length_b   1.000
_cell.length_c   1.000
_cell.angle_alpha   90.00
_cell.angle_beta   90.00
_cell.angle_gamma   90.00
#
_symmetry.space_group_name_H-M   'P 1'
#
loop_
_entity.id
_entity.type
_entity.pdbx_description
1 polymer ?
#
loop_
_entity_poly.entity_id
_entity_poly.type
_entity_poly.pdbx_seq_one_letter_code
_entity_poly.pdbx_strand_id
1 'polypeptide(L)'
;MRLTVSFIPFVFFANAIFSLIALWFYHYILFIVAFFGGERQKVSLARLLVEPAGLVILDEGFSSIDLTTTQNLLTTLFNSEIQTVILVSHRPIEVENFNFIHIDLGKRVTENGR
;
A
#
# COMPACT_ATOMS: atom_id res chain seq x y z
N MET A 1 18.27 62.56 -14.88
CA MET A 1 17.02 61.77 -14.85
C MET A 1 17.34 60.38 -15.39
N ARG A 2 17.53 59.39 -14.52
CA ARG A 2 17.97 58.03 -14.90
C ARG A 2 16.76 57.10 -14.83
N LEU A 3 16.29 56.63 -15.99
CA LEU A 3 15.17 55.70 -16.13
C LEU A 3 15.67 54.27 -15.91
N THR A 4 15.34 53.67 -14.76
CA THR A 4 15.59 52.25 -14.47
C THR A 4 14.43 51.44 -15.00
N VAL A 5 14.51 50.99 -16.26
CA VAL A 5 13.46 50.18 -16.90
C VAL A 5 13.63 48.71 -16.54
N SER A 6 12.76 48.24 -15.66
CA SER A 6 12.00 46.97 -15.77
C SER A 6 12.77 45.69 -16.19
N PHE A 7 13.72 45.23 -15.36
CA PHE A 7 14.24 43.85 -15.44
C PHE A 7 13.50 42.85 -14.52
N ILE A 8 12.58 43.38 -13.70
CA ILE A 8 11.80 42.63 -12.70
C ILE A 8 10.76 41.67 -13.34
N PRO A 9 10.02 41.99 -14.42
CA PRO A 9 8.95 41.11 -14.90
C PRO A 9 9.46 39.80 -15.51
N PHE A 10 10.66 39.80 -16.10
CA PHE A 10 11.24 38.58 -16.70
C PHE A 10 11.64 37.55 -15.64
N VAL A 11 12.26 38.00 -14.54
CA VAL A 11 12.63 37.12 -13.42
C VAL A 11 11.40 36.56 -12.73
N PHE A 12 10.36 37.37 -12.54
CA PHE A 12 9.08 36.91 -11.99
C PHE A 12 8.41 35.87 -12.89
N PHE A 13 8.41 36.08 -14.21
CA PHE A 13 7.82 35.15 -15.18
C PHE A 13 8.58 33.81 -15.23
N ALA A 14 9.92 33.85 -15.24
CA ALA A 14 10.74 32.64 -15.20
C ALA A 14 10.54 31.84 -13.91
N ASN A 15 10.48 32.52 -12.76
CA ASN A 15 10.20 31.89 -11.47
C ASN A 15 8.80 31.28 -11.40
N ALA A 16 7.79 31.95 -11.97
CA ALA A 16 6.42 31.43 -12.01
C ALA A 16 6.34 30.15 -12.86
N ILE A 17 6.98 30.12 -14.03
CA ILE A 17 7.04 28.93 -14.89
C ILE A 17 7.78 27.79 -14.19
N PHE A 18 8.94 28.07 -13.57
CA PHE A 18 9.69 27.06 -12.83
C PHE A 18 8.87 26.47 -11.68
N SER A 19 8.16 27.33 -10.93
CA SER A 19 7.28 26.88 -9.83
C SER A 19 6.10 26.04 -10.33
N LEU A 20 5.51 26.38 -11.47
CA LEU A 20 4.41 25.60 -12.07
C LEU A 20 4.88 24.23 -12.56
N ILE A 21 6.04 24.17 -13.21
CA ILE A 21 6.67 22.92 -13.64
C ILE A 21 7.03 22.06 -12.42
N ALA A 22 7.61 22.66 -11.37
CA ALA A 22 7.94 21.96 -10.14
C ALA A 22 6.68 21.40 -9.46
N LEU A 23 5.60 22.20 -9.38
CA LEU A 23 4.34 21.75 -8.80
C LEU A 23 3.74 20.57 -9.59
N TRP A 24 3.76 20.66 -10.92
CA TRP A 24 3.28 19.60 -11.80
C TRP A 24 4.10 18.32 -11.62
N PHE A 25 5.42 18.44 -11.54
CA PHE A 25 6.32 17.32 -11.33
C PHE A 25 6.13 16.67 -9.95
N TYR A 26 5.96 17.47 -8.89
CA TYR A 26 5.64 16.98 -7.56
C TYR A 26 4.32 16.20 -7.54
N HIS A 27 3.27 16.75 -8.17
CA HIS A 27 1.98 16.07 -8.25
C HIS A 27 2.07 14.76 -9.04
N TYR A 28 2.85 14.75 -10.13
CA TYR A 28 3.08 13.57 -10.95
C TYR A 28 3.82 12.45 -10.18
N ILE A 29 4.89 12.79 -9.44
CA ILE A 29 5.58 11.83 -8.59
C ILE A 29 4.67 11.29 -7.50
N LEU A 30 3.91 12.17 -6.84
CA LEU A 30 2.99 11.77 -5.77
C LEU A 30 1.93 10.79 -6.30
N PHE A 31 1.39 11.06 -7.49
CA PHE A 31 0.44 10.17 -8.16
C PHE A 31 1.05 8.79 -8.46
N ILE A 32 2.27 8.74 -9.00
CA ILE A 32 2.97 7.47 -9.29
C ILE A 32 3.19 6.67 -8.01
N VAL A 33 3.69 7.31 -6.95
CA VAL A 33 3.98 6.62 -5.68
C VAL A 33 2.71 6.05 -5.07
N ALA A 34 1.61 6.81 -5.07
CA ALA A 34 0.33 6.35 -4.56
C ALA A 34 -0.24 5.18 -5.37
N PHE A 35 -0.18 5.26 -6.71
CA PHE A 35 -0.75 4.24 -7.59
C PHE A 35 0.06 2.92 -7.58
N PHE A 36 1.40 3.01 -7.59
CA PHE A 36 2.25 1.82 -7.57
C PHE A 36 2.30 1.12 -6.20
N GLY A 37 1.85 1.75 -5.12
CA GLY A 37 1.81 1.11 -3.79
C GLY A 37 0.96 -0.17 -3.78
N GLY A 38 -0.29 -0.09 -4.24
CA GLY A 38 -1.21 -1.24 -4.27
C GLY A 38 -0.79 -2.31 -5.28
N GLU A 39 -0.26 -1.91 -6.43
CA GLU A 39 0.22 -2.86 -7.44
C GLU A 39 1.46 -3.63 -6.97
N ARG A 40 2.37 -3.00 -6.21
CA ARG A 40 3.51 -3.69 -5.58
C ARG A 40 3.05 -4.76 -4.60
N GLN A 41 1.97 -4.51 -3.86
CA GLN A 41 1.40 -5.47 -2.92
C GLN A 41 0.89 -6.74 -3.64
N LYS A 42 0.20 -6.58 -4.77
CA LYS A 42 -0.27 -7.70 -5.60
C LYS A 42 0.89 -8.53 -6.17
N VAL A 43 1.95 -7.87 -6.64
CA VAL A 43 3.15 -8.57 -7.15
C VAL A 43 3.84 -9.35 -6.04
N SER A 44 3.94 -8.80 -4.82
CA SER A 44 4.48 -9.50 -3.66
C SER A 44 3.65 -10.74 -3.28
N LEU A 45 2.32 -10.62 -3.31
CA LEU A 45 1.41 -11.76 -3.09
C LEU A 45 1.56 -12.83 -4.18
N ALA A 46 1.67 -12.44 -5.45
CA ALA A 46 1.91 -13.38 -6.54
C ALA A 46 3.25 -14.12 -6.37
N ARG A 47 4.29 -13.40 -5.93
CA ARG A 47 5.60 -14.00 -5.65
C ARG A 47 5.52 -15.03 -4.51
N LEU A 48 4.76 -14.73 -3.46
CA LEU A 48 4.55 -15.63 -2.33
C LEU A 48 3.87 -16.96 -2.74
N LEU A 49 2.99 -16.92 -3.74
CA LEU A 49 2.35 -18.13 -4.28
C LEU A 49 3.29 -19.01 -5.11
N VAL A 50 4.30 -18.41 -5.75
CA VAL A 50 5.29 -19.14 -6.56
C VAL A 50 6.39 -19.74 -5.69
N GLU A 51 6.83 -18.99 -4.68
CA GLU A 51 7.88 -19.39 -3.75
C GLU A 51 7.36 -19.20 -2.32
N PRO A 52 6.80 -20.26 -1.71
CA PRO A 52 6.22 -20.16 -0.38
C PRO A 52 7.30 -19.82 0.66
N ALA A 53 6.98 -18.89 1.55
CA ALA A 53 7.84 -18.50 2.66
C ALA A 53 7.37 -19.17 3.96
N GLY A 54 8.30 -19.55 4.83
CA GLY A 54 7.96 -20.10 6.15
C GLY A 54 7.20 -19.12 7.06
N LEU A 55 7.41 -17.81 6.87
CA LEU A 55 6.71 -16.74 7.58
C LEU A 55 6.33 -15.62 6.60
N VAL A 56 5.07 -15.20 6.69
CA VAL A 56 4.52 -14.09 5.89
C VAL A 56 3.97 -13.03 6.83
N ILE A 57 4.33 -11.77 6.58
CA ILE A 57 3.79 -10.61 7.29
C ILE A 57 3.10 -9.71 6.28
N LEU A 58 1.81 -9.46 6.48
CA LEU A 58 0.97 -8.66 5.60
C LEU A 58 0.40 -7.49 6.39
N ASP A 59 0.82 -6.28 6.05
CA ASP A 59 0.26 -5.04 6.59
C ASP A 59 -0.78 -4.50 5.60
N GLU A 60 -2.06 -4.51 6.01
CA GLU A 60 -3.21 -4.19 5.16
C GLU A 60 -3.16 -4.89 3.77
N GLY A 61 -2.65 -6.13 3.76
CA GLY A 61 -2.30 -6.95 2.59
C GLY A 61 -3.35 -7.04 1.48
N PHE A 62 -4.62 -6.96 1.89
CA PHE A 62 -5.77 -7.25 1.05
C PHE A 62 -6.72 -6.06 0.90
N SER A 63 -6.39 -4.88 1.41
CA SER A 63 -7.29 -3.71 1.44
C SER A 63 -7.80 -3.30 0.05
N SER A 64 -6.98 -3.51 -0.99
CA SER A 64 -7.32 -3.25 -2.40
C SER A 64 -7.95 -4.43 -3.14
N ILE A 65 -8.14 -5.56 -2.48
CA ILE A 65 -8.65 -6.82 -3.03
C ILE A 65 -10.06 -7.08 -2.48
N ASP A 66 -10.94 -7.58 -3.34
CA ASP A 66 -12.30 -7.96 -2.93
C ASP A 66 -12.28 -9.15 -1.96
N LEU A 67 -13.34 -9.28 -1.15
CA LEU A 67 -13.41 -10.30 -0.10
C LEU A 67 -13.31 -11.72 -0.66
N THR A 68 -13.97 -11.99 -1.79
CA THR A 68 -14.00 -13.32 -2.42
C THR A 68 -12.60 -13.74 -2.88
N THR A 69 -11.90 -12.84 -3.58
CA THR A 69 -10.52 -13.07 -4.02
C THR A 69 -9.57 -13.21 -2.83
N THR A 70 -9.77 -12.42 -1.77
CA THR A 70 -8.99 -12.52 -0.54
C THR A 70 -9.13 -13.89 0.12
N GLN A 71 -10.36 -14.40 0.25
CA GLN A 71 -10.61 -15.74 0.80
C GLN A 71 -9.98 -16.85 -0.05
N ASN A 72 -10.04 -16.73 -1.39
CA ASN A 72 -9.40 -17.68 -2.29
C ASN A 72 -7.87 -17.66 -2.15
N LEU A 73 -7.27 -16.47 -2.06
CA LEU A 73 -5.83 -16.30 -1.85
C LEU A 73 -5.40 -16.89 -0.51
N LEU A 74 -6.07 -16.55 0.58
CA LEU A 74 -5.79 -17.12 1.91
C LEU A 74 -5.90 -18.64 1.88
N THR A 75 -6.96 -19.19 1.28
CA THR A 75 -7.12 -20.65 1.12
C THR A 75 -5.92 -21.27 0.39
N THR A 76 -5.45 -20.64 -0.67
CA THR A 76 -4.28 -21.09 -1.43
C THR A 76 -3.00 -21.03 -0.60
N LEU A 77 -2.82 -19.97 0.18
CA LEU A 77 -1.68 -19.79 1.08
C LEU A 77 -1.67 -20.83 2.20
N PHE A 78 -2.81 -21.08 2.85
CA PHE A 78 -2.92 -22.09 3.92
C PHE A 78 -2.81 -23.53 3.41
N ASN A 79 -3.12 -23.79 2.13
CA ASN A 79 -2.90 -25.09 1.50
C ASN A 79 -1.47 -25.29 1.00
N SER A 80 -0.62 -24.27 1.04
CA SER A 80 0.79 -24.33 0.64
C SER A 80 1.70 -24.68 1.82
N GLU A 81 3.01 -24.81 1.59
CA GLU A 81 3.99 -25.04 2.66
C GLU A 81 4.22 -23.81 3.58
N ILE A 82 3.42 -22.75 3.44
CA ILE A 82 3.47 -21.57 4.29
C ILE A 82 3.02 -21.95 5.72
N GLN A 83 3.93 -21.80 6.68
CA GLN A 83 3.70 -22.25 8.04
C GLN A 83 3.05 -21.20 8.93
N THR A 84 3.24 -19.90 8.67
CA THR A 84 2.70 -18.83 9.52
C THR A 84 2.44 -17.56 8.74
N VAL A 85 1.23 -17.00 8.91
CA VAL A 85 0.82 -15.70 8.34
C VAL A 85 0.43 -14.77 9.47
N ILE A 86 1.09 -13.62 9.56
CA ILE A 86 0.72 -12.50 10.41
C ILE A 86 0.04 -11.46 9.53
N LEU A 87 -1.25 -11.23 9.75
CA LEU A 87 -2.06 -10.29 8.98
C LEU A 87 -2.55 -9.17 9.88
N VAL A 88 -2.23 -7.93 9.50
CA VAL A 88 -2.87 -6.73 10.03
C VAL A 88 -4.00 -6.35 9.08
N SER A 89 -5.24 -6.42 9.56
CA SER A 89 -6.42 -6.12 8.76
C SER A 89 -7.51 -5.48 9.61
N HIS A 90 -8.27 -4.58 8.99
CA HIS A 90 -9.49 -4.01 9.56
C HIS A 90 -10.74 -4.85 9.23
N ARG A 91 -10.61 -5.94 8.44
CA ARG A 91 -11.71 -6.77 7.95
C ARG A 91 -11.61 -8.21 8.50
N PRO A 92 -12.10 -8.49 9.72
CA PRO A 92 -12.01 -9.83 10.32
C PRO A 92 -12.74 -10.93 9.53
N ILE A 93 -13.72 -10.56 8.70
CA ILE A 93 -14.45 -11.44 7.77
C ILE A 93 -13.51 -12.17 6.77
N GLU A 94 -12.33 -11.61 6.50
CA GLU A 94 -11.32 -12.23 5.63
C GLU A 94 -10.82 -13.57 6.19
N VAL A 95 -10.71 -13.68 7.52
CA VAL A 95 -10.08 -14.80 8.21
C VAL A 95 -11.07 -15.70 8.94
N GLU A 96 -12.37 -15.41 8.90
CA GLU A 96 -13.42 -16.11 9.66
C GLU A 96 -13.42 -17.64 9.44
N ASN A 97 -12.95 -18.10 8.28
CA ASN A 97 -12.90 -19.52 7.93
C ASN A 97 -11.60 -20.25 8.29
N PHE A 98 -10.64 -19.56 8.87
CA PHE A 98 -9.32 -20.10 9.20
C PHE A 98 -9.12 -20.16 10.71
N ASN A 99 -8.12 -20.93 11.15
CA ASN A 99 -7.69 -20.89 12.54
C ASN A 99 -6.77 -19.68 12.70
N PHE A 100 -7.18 -18.72 13.53
CA PHE A 100 -6.41 -17.50 13.74
C PHE A 100 -6.44 -17.04 15.20
N ILE A 101 -5.37 -16.37 15.60
CA ILE A 101 -5.30 -15.65 16.87
C ILE A 101 -5.52 -14.17 16.55
N HIS A 102 -6.57 -13.59 17.10
CA HIS A 102 -6.87 -12.18 16.96
C HIS A 102 -6.24 -11.39 18.11
N ILE A 103 -5.36 -10.46 17.75
CA ILE A 103 -4.67 -9.59 18.71
C ILE A 103 -5.14 -8.15 18.47
N ASP A 104 -5.89 -7.59 19.41
CA ASP A 104 -6.28 -6.17 19.39
C ASP A 104 -5.26 -5.37 20.22
N LEU A 105 -4.50 -4.48 19.56
CA LEU A 105 -3.48 -3.66 20.21
C LEU A 105 -4.13 -2.69 21.21
N GLY A 106 -4.04 -3.04 22.50
CA GLY A 106 -4.64 -2.27 23.59
C GLY A 106 -5.89 -2.91 24.21
N LYS A 107 -6.34 -4.07 23.71
CA LYS A 107 -7.37 -4.91 24.35
C LYS A 107 -6.86 -6.35 24.53
N ARG A 108 -7.75 -7.26 24.93
CA ARG A 108 -7.45 -8.67 25.16
C ARG A 108 -7.15 -9.41 23.85
N VAL A 109 -6.29 -10.42 23.95
CA VAL A 109 -6.08 -11.44 22.91
C VAL A 109 -7.28 -12.38 22.91
N THR A 110 -7.81 -12.68 21.73
CA THR A 110 -8.91 -13.63 21.53
C THR A 110 -8.47 -14.68 20.54
N GLU A 111 -8.55 -15.95 20.93
CA GLU A 111 -8.25 -17.09 20.06
C GLU A 111 -9.54 -17.62 19.44
N ASN A 112 -9.55 -17.83 18.13
CA ASN A 112 -10.63 -18.51 17.43
C ASN A 112 -10.05 -19.76 16.76
N GLY A 113 -10.21 -20.90 17.43
CA GLY A 113 -9.87 -22.21 16.90
C GLY A 113 -11.14 -22.94 16.46
N ARG A 114 -11.22 -23.32 15.18
CA ARG A 114 -12.11 -24.39 14.72
C ARG A 114 -11.43 -25.74 14.89
#